data_AF-K1ZFK8-F1
#
_entry.id   AF-K1ZFK8-F1
#
_cell.length_a   1.000
_cell.length_b   1.000
_cell.length_c   1.000
_cell.angle_alpha   90.00
_cell.angle_beta   90.00
_cell.angle_gamma   90.00
#
_symmetry.space_group_name_H-M   'P 1'
#
loop_
_entity.id
_entity.type
_entity.pdbx_description
1 polymer ?
#
loop_
_entity_poly.entity_id
_entity_poly.type
_entity_poly.pdbx_seq_one_letter_code
_entity_poly.pdbx_strand_id
1 'polypeptide(L)'
;MKKIILPLLLIIADSVIIIFLIVSLGLISNNKIEKNIISIPIVSAEVPSTIESSESVQLCDNEDEVQYFPKPIPIVWKAKLMGCLVSCEGASFERIPTDVKYPYFAGYGPAIKAIIDNVSLVDMGDVPWGSKMPIKIYGQMIGIDADHPRTVFNNKCVPIVDIDRIEKL
;
A
#
# COMPACT_ATOMS: atom_id res chain seq x y z
N MET A 1 -21.89 -8.28 -64.00
CA MET A 1 -20.92 -7.37 -63.35
C MET A 1 -21.36 -7.08 -61.91
N LYS A 2 -21.03 -7.93 -60.93
CA LYS A 2 -21.37 -7.75 -59.50
C LYS A 2 -20.43 -8.62 -58.63
N LYS A 3 -19.13 -8.34 -58.59
CA LYS A 3 -18.18 -9.08 -57.72
C LYS A 3 -16.98 -8.25 -57.20
N ILE A 4 -17.04 -6.91 -57.21
CA ILE A 4 -15.89 -6.07 -56.80
C ILE A 4 -16.21 -5.14 -55.61
N ILE A 5 -17.46 -5.07 -55.15
CA ILE A 5 -17.86 -4.07 -54.14
C ILE A 5 -17.52 -4.49 -52.70
N LEU A 6 -17.39 -5.79 -52.43
CA LEU A 6 -17.19 -6.31 -51.06
C LEU A 6 -15.80 -6.08 -50.45
N PRO A 7 -14.66 -6.22 -51.18
CA PRO A 7 -13.33 -6.00 -50.58
C PRO A 7 -13.01 -4.52 -50.34
N LEU A 8 -13.68 -3.58 -51.02
CA LEU A 8 -13.42 -2.14 -50.86
C LEU A 8 -14.01 -1.57 -49.55
N LEU A 9 -15.11 -2.16 -49.06
CA LEU A 9 -15.76 -1.75 -47.80
C LEU A 9 -14.97 -2.15 -46.54
N LEU A 10 -14.23 -3.26 -46.59
CA LEU A 10 -13.41 -3.74 -45.47
C LEU A 10 -12.19 -2.84 -45.21
N ILE A 11 -11.55 -2.33 -46.26
CA ILE A 11 -10.37 -1.45 -46.15
C ILE A 11 -10.72 -0.10 -45.50
N ILE A 12 -11.94 0.39 -45.72
CA ILE A 12 -12.40 1.66 -45.14
C ILE A 12 -12.67 1.50 -43.63
N ALA A 13 -13.16 0.34 -43.17
CA ALA A 13 -13.43 0.09 -41.76
C ALA A 13 -12.15 0.05 -40.92
N ASP A 14 -11.08 -0.58 -41.41
CA ASP A 14 -9.80 -0.66 -40.71
C ASP A 14 -9.10 0.70 -40.58
N SER A 15 -9.28 1.57 -41.58
CA SER A 15 -8.67 2.90 -41.60
C SER A 15 -9.25 3.84 -40.54
N VAL A 16 -10.55 3.72 -40.23
CA VAL A 16 -11.22 4.57 -39.22
C VAL A 16 -10.80 4.19 -37.79
N ILE A 17 -10.56 2.89 -37.54
CA ILE A 17 -10.12 2.40 -36.23
C ILE A 17 -8.71 2.90 -35.91
N ILE A 18 -7.81 2.92 -36.89
CA ILE A 18 -6.43 3.42 -36.72
C ILE A 18 -6.42 4.92 -36.40
N ILE A 19 -7.26 5.71 -37.07
CA ILE A 19 -7.37 7.17 -36.79
C ILE A 19 -7.88 7.42 -35.37
N PHE A 20 -8.85 6.65 -34.90
CA PHE A 20 -9.40 6.80 -33.54
C PHE A 20 -8.38 6.48 -32.44
N LEU A 21 -7.51 5.48 -32.66
CA LEU A 21 -6.43 5.13 -31.73
C LEU A 21 -5.36 6.22 -31.65
N ILE A 22 -4.99 6.86 -32.77
CA ILE A 22 -3.98 7.93 -32.77
C ILE A 22 -4.49 9.17 -32.02
N VAL A 23 -5.77 9.54 -32.18
CA VAL A 23 -6.35 10.69 -31.47
C VAL A 23 -6.43 10.46 -29.96
N SER A 24 -6.70 9.22 -29.53
CA SER A 24 -6.79 8.90 -28.10
C SER A 24 -5.42 8.86 -27.40
N LEU A 25 -4.34 8.50 -28.09
CA LEU A 25 -2.98 8.64 -27.54
C LEU A 25 -2.49 10.11 -27.47
N GLY A 26 -2.95 10.98 -28.37
CA GLY A 26 -2.57 12.40 -28.37
C GLY A 26 -3.12 13.21 -27.18
N LEU A 27 -4.21 12.76 -26.56
CA LEU A 27 -4.85 13.47 -25.44
C LEU A 27 -4.20 13.21 -24.07
N ILE A 28 -3.30 12.23 -23.94
CA ILE A 28 -2.67 11.86 -22.66
C ILE A 28 -1.43 12.74 -22.36
N SER A 29 -0.88 13.46 -23.36
CA SER A 29 0.42 14.13 -23.22
C SER A 29 0.39 15.59 -22.71
N ASN A 30 -0.76 16.15 -22.32
CA ASN A 30 -0.88 17.59 -22.03
C ASN A 30 -1.39 18.00 -20.64
N ASN A 31 -1.28 17.14 -19.62
CA ASN A 31 -1.42 17.60 -18.23
C ASN A 31 -0.05 17.98 -17.64
N LYS A 32 0.52 19.07 -18.18
CA LYS A 32 1.62 19.77 -17.51
C LYS A 32 1.01 20.56 -16.35
N ILE A 33 1.10 19.99 -15.15
CA ILE A 33 0.71 20.66 -13.90
C ILE A 33 1.61 21.88 -13.73
N GLU A 34 1.11 23.07 -14.04
CA GLU A 34 1.72 24.32 -13.63
C GLU A 34 1.62 24.43 -12.09
N LYS A 35 2.72 24.11 -11.40
CA LYS A 35 2.89 24.47 -9.99
C LYS A 35 2.95 25.99 -9.89
N ASN A 36 1.82 26.59 -9.57
CA ASN A 36 1.74 28.01 -9.22
C ASN A 36 2.36 28.20 -7.82
N ILE A 37 3.66 28.47 -7.78
CA ILE A 37 4.39 28.76 -6.54
C ILE A 37 4.05 30.20 -6.16
N ILE A 38 3.11 30.35 -5.23
CA ILE A 38 2.86 31.62 -4.54
C ILE A 38 4.12 31.92 -3.72
N SER A 39 4.92 32.86 -4.21
CA SER A 39 6.12 33.34 -3.53
C SER A 39 5.68 34.29 -2.43
N ILE A 40 5.51 33.76 -1.21
CA ILE A 40 5.33 34.59 -0.01
C ILE A 40 6.71 35.17 0.35
N PRO A 41 6.88 36.50 0.43
CA PRO A 41 8.13 37.08 0.89
C PRO A 41 8.32 36.74 2.39
N ILE A 42 9.30 35.87 2.67
CA ILE A 42 9.74 35.59 4.04
C ILE A 42 10.53 36.81 4.50
N VAL A 43 9.89 37.65 5.32
CA VAL A 43 10.57 38.64 6.14
C VAL A 43 11.44 37.89 7.14
N SER A 44 12.75 38.00 6.97
CA SER A 44 13.78 37.46 7.86
C SER A 44 13.68 38.18 9.21
N ALA A 45 12.90 37.64 10.13
CA ALA A 45 13.07 37.90 11.55
C ALA A 45 14.23 37.03 12.03
N GLU A 46 15.29 37.67 12.54
CA GLU A 46 16.38 36.99 13.24
C GLU A 46 15.79 36.24 14.44
N VAL A 47 15.63 34.92 14.30
CA VAL A 47 15.23 34.05 15.41
C VAL A 47 16.50 33.78 16.25
N PRO A 48 16.48 34.04 17.56
CA PRO A 48 17.61 33.75 18.43
C PRO A 48 17.93 32.26 18.37
N SER A 49 19.19 31.95 18.11
CA SER A 49 19.74 30.60 18.12
C SER A 49 19.71 30.04 19.55
N THR A 50 18.57 29.52 19.95
CA THR A 50 18.48 28.65 21.12
C THR A 50 18.89 27.27 20.65
N ILE A 51 20.03 26.80 21.14
CA ILE A 51 20.51 25.44 20.97
C ILE A 51 19.52 24.55 21.74
N GLU A 52 18.42 24.15 21.09
CA GLU A 52 17.64 23.01 21.54
C GLU A 52 18.43 21.77 21.15
N SER A 53 19.04 21.17 22.17
CA SER A 53 19.43 19.76 22.19
C SER A 53 18.31 18.96 21.51
N SER A 54 18.59 18.41 20.34
CA SER A 54 17.72 17.47 19.65
C SER A 54 17.68 16.18 20.47
N GLU A 55 16.84 16.16 21.50
CA GLU A 55 16.34 14.91 22.05
C GLU A 55 15.68 14.18 20.89
N SER A 56 16.31 13.09 20.43
CA SER A 56 15.72 12.18 19.47
C SER A 56 14.36 11.77 20.02
N VAL A 57 13.28 12.22 19.37
CA VAL A 57 11.92 11.95 19.82
C VAL A 57 11.68 10.45 19.71
N GLN A 58 11.65 9.78 20.86
CA GLN A 58 11.43 8.33 20.90
C GLN A 58 10.05 7.99 20.32
N LEU A 59 10.04 7.25 19.20
CA LEU A 59 8.82 6.97 18.44
C LEU A 59 8.02 5.79 18.99
N CYS A 60 8.73 4.79 19.56
CA CYS A 60 8.15 3.60 20.17
C CYS A 60 9.00 3.16 21.38
N ASP A 61 8.45 2.34 22.27
CA ASP A 61 9.13 1.89 23.50
C ASP A 61 10.38 1.03 23.23
N ASN A 62 10.39 0.30 22.10
CA ASN A 62 11.45 -0.60 21.66
C ASN A 62 12.14 -0.07 20.38
N GLU A 63 12.44 1.23 20.35
CA GLU A 63 13.07 1.88 19.19
C GLU A 63 14.47 1.34 18.89
N ASP A 64 15.16 0.79 19.91
CA ASP A 64 16.43 0.10 19.77
C ASP A 64 16.34 -1.17 18.89
N GLU A 65 15.13 -1.67 18.64
CA GLU A 65 14.88 -2.80 17.75
C GLU A 65 14.57 -2.39 16.31
N VAL A 66 14.44 -1.09 16.02
CA VAL A 66 14.18 -0.61 14.66
C VAL A 66 15.33 -1.02 13.75
N GLN A 67 14.98 -1.76 12.70
CA GLN A 67 15.95 -2.21 11.72
C GLN A 67 15.30 -2.45 10.38
N TYR A 68 16.04 -2.13 9.32
CA TYR A 68 15.69 -2.48 7.96
C TYR A 68 16.58 -3.63 7.51
N PHE A 69 15.98 -4.67 6.93
CA PHE A 69 16.76 -5.80 6.47
C PHE A 69 17.37 -5.51 5.10
N PRO A 70 18.69 -5.76 4.91
CA PRO A 70 19.32 -5.61 3.59
C PRO A 70 18.67 -6.48 2.50
N LYS A 71 18.05 -7.60 2.93
CA LYS A 71 17.19 -8.44 2.11
C LYS A 71 15.96 -8.82 2.91
N PRO A 72 14.74 -8.72 2.34
CA PRO A 72 13.54 -9.15 3.04
C PRO A 72 13.60 -10.61 3.44
N ILE A 73 13.03 -10.93 4.62
CA ILE A 73 12.99 -12.28 5.18
C ILE A 73 11.65 -12.92 4.78
N PRO A 74 11.64 -14.09 4.11
CA PRO A 74 10.40 -14.76 3.77
C PRO A 74 9.68 -15.28 4.99
N ILE A 75 8.38 -15.05 5.04
CA ILE A 75 7.53 -15.47 6.15
C ILE A 75 6.35 -16.30 5.67
N VAL A 76 5.98 -17.27 6.50
CA VAL A 76 4.74 -18.01 6.41
C VAL A 76 4.13 -18.04 7.81
N TRP A 77 3.26 -17.08 8.10
CA TRP A 77 2.66 -16.91 9.43
C TRP A 77 1.18 -17.23 9.40
N LYS A 78 0.67 -17.77 10.50
CA LYS A 78 -0.78 -17.75 10.75
C LYS A 78 -1.10 -16.52 11.56
N ALA A 79 -2.19 -15.84 11.26
CA ALA A 79 -2.58 -14.61 11.93
C ALA A 79 -4.10 -14.39 11.94
N LYS A 80 -4.56 -13.41 12.71
CA LYS A 80 -5.89 -12.79 12.60
C LYS A 80 -5.75 -11.36 12.08
N LEU A 81 -6.68 -10.96 11.23
CA LEU A 81 -6.86 -9.56 10.85
C LEU A 81 -7.48 -8.79 12.01
N MET A 82 -6.79 -7.75 12.49
CA MET A 82 -7.23 -6.93 13.62
C MET A 82 -7.91 -5.63 13.17
N GLY A 83 -7.49 -5.06 12.05
CA GLY A 83 -8.10 -3.87 11.47
C GLY A 83 -7.31 -3.29 10.30
N CYS A 84 -7.85 -2.21 9.71
CA CYS A 84 -7.13 -1.39 8.74
C CYS A 84 -6.17 -0.43 9.43
N LEU A 85 -5.06 -0.13 8.74
CA LEU A 85 -4.19 0.99 9.04
C LEU A 85 -4.67 2.26 8.30
N VAL A 86 -3.90 3.34 8.32
CA VAL A 86 -4.32 4.65 7.78
C VAL A 86 -4.82 4.53 6.33
N SER A 87 -6.02 5.08 6.10
CA SER A 87 -6.73 5.05 4.80
C SER A 87 -6.89 3.64 4.20
N CYS A 88 -6.77 2.61 5.03
CA CYS A 88 -6.79 1.21 4.59
C CYS A 88 -5.72 0.91 3.52
N GLU A 89 -4.57 1.59 3.59
CA GLU A 89 -3.42 1.27 2.74
C GLU A 89 -2.66 0.02 3.23
N GLY A 90 -2.87 -0.33 4.50
CA GLY A 90 -2.37 -1.54 5.14
C GLY A 90 -3.36 -2.09 6.16
N ALA A 91 -2.95 -3.16 6.84
CA ALA A 91 -3.74 -3.83 7.87
C ALA A 91 -2.86 -4.27 9.05
N SER A 92 -3.46 -4.33 10.24
CA SER A 92 -2.83 -4.87 11.44
C SER A 92 -3.23 -6.33 11.65
N PHE A 93 -2.26 -7.12 12.10
CA PHE A 93 -2.43 -8.56 12.29
C PHE A 93 -1.93 -9.01 13.66
N GLU A 94 -2.58 -10.00 14.24
CA GLU A 94 -2.13 -10.73 15.43
C GLU A 94 -1.62 -12.12 15.03
N ARG A 95 -0.40 -12.52 15.43
CA ARG A 95 0.19 -13.83 15.10
C ARG A 95 -0.50 -14.98 15.86
N ILE A 96 -0.55 -16.16 15.23
CA ILE A 96 -1.08 -17.42 15.79
C ILE A 96 -0.05 -18.55 15.60
N PRO A 97 0.43 -19.22 16.66
CA PRO A 97 0.27 -18.79 18.06
C PRO A 97 0.87 -17.40 18.26
N THR A 98 0.42 -16.71 19.30
CA THR A 98 0.93 -15.39 19.67
C THR A 98 2.44 -15.48 19.87
N ASP A 99 3.18 -14.72 19.08
CA ASP A 99 4.63 -14.63 19.22
C ASP A 99 4.98 -13.83 20.47
N VAL A 100 5.95 -14.30 21.23
CA VAL A 100 6.33 -13.69 22.51
C VAL A 100 6.98 -12.32 22.31
N LYS A 101 7.71 -12.14 21.20
CA LYS A 101 8.44 -10.91 20.91
C LYS A 101 7.61 -9.93 20.11
N TYR A 102 6.99 -10.41 19.03
CA TYR A 102 6.18 -9.61 18.11
C TYR A 102 4.78 -10.21 17.93
N PRO A 103 3.88 -10.06 18.91
CA PRO A 103 2.52 -10.59 18.84
C PRO A 103 1.72 -9.97 17.68
N TYR A 104 2.07 -8.76 17.27
CA TYR A 104 1.42 -8.02 16.19
C TYR A 104 2.41 -7.64 15.09
N PHE A 105 1.90 -7.38 13.89
CA PHE A 105 2.66 -6.82 12.76
C PHE A 105 1.78 -5.98 11.85
N ALA A 106 2.42 -5.08 11.10
CA ALA A 106 1.80 -4.31 10.03
C ALA A 106 2.00 -5.04 8.69
N GLY A 107 0.92 -5.17 7.93
CA GLY A 107 0.94 -5.79 6.61
C GLY A 107 0.50 -4.82 5.53
N TYR A 108 1.27 -4.76 4.45
CA TYR A 108 1.01 -3.93 3.28
C TYR A 108 1.00 -4.78 2.00
N GLY A 109 0.64 -4.16 0.88
CA GLY A 109 0.77 -4.79 -0.44
C GLY A 109 -0.57 -4.96 -1.17
N PRO A 110 -0.51 -5.39 -2.44
CA PRO A 110 -1.68 -5.47 -3.31
C PRO A 110 -2.73 -6.48 -2.81
N ALA A 111 -2.30 -7.55 -2.12
CA ALA A 111 -3.21 -8.51 -1.51
C ALA A 111 -4.07 -7.88 -0.40
N ILE A 112 -3.50 -6.94 0.36
CA ILE A 112 -4.22 -6.18 1.40
C ILE A 112 -5.19 -5.19 0.76
N LYS A 113 -4.73 -4.45 -0.25
CA LYS A 113 -5.60 -3.58 -1.04
C LYS A 113 -6.76 -4.33 -1.68
N ALA A 114 -6.53 -5.55 -2.18
CA ALA A 114 -7.61 -6.38 -2.72
C ALA A 114 -8.64 -6.78 -1.64
N ILE A 115 -8.19 -7.13 -0.43
CA ILE A 115 -9.07 -7.42 0.72
C ILE A 115 -9.88 -6.17 1.13
N ILE A 116 -9.28 -5.00 1.04
CA ILE A 116 -9.87 -3.71 1.41
C ILE A 116 -10.85 -3.19 0.34
N ASP A 117 -10.46 -3.25 -0.93
CA ASP A 117 -11.18 -2.63 -2.04
C ASP A 117 -12.27 -3.55 -2.63
N ASN A 118 -12.06 -4.87 -2.64
CA ASN A 118 -12.87 -5.79 -3.48
C ASN A 118 -13.53 -6.96 -2.74
N VAL A 119 -13.22 -7.20 -1.45
CA VAL A 119 -13.79 -8.37 -0.76
C VAL A 119 -15.12 -8.00 -0.09
N SER A 120 -16.21 -8.15 -0.86
CA SER A 120 -17.29 -8.98 -0.32
C SER A 120 -16.72 -10.38 -0.15
N LEU A 121 -16.84 -10.91 1.06
CA LEU A 121 -16.24 -12.14 1.59
C LEU A 121 -16.50 -13.43 0.80
N VAL A 122 -17.10 -13.34 -0.38
CA VAL A 122 -17.71 -14.45 -1.10
C VAL A 122 -16.65 -15.38 -1.72
N ASP A 123 -15.49 -14.85 -2.13
CA ASP A 123 -14.35 -15.68 -2.62
C ASP A 123 -13.36 -16.08 -1.51
N MET A 124 -13.46 -15.49 -0.32
CA MET A 124 -12.81 -15.99 0.91
C MET A 124 -13.76 -16.83 1.78
N GLY A 125 -15.01 -17.04 1.35
CA GLY A 125 -16.11 -17.58 2.15
C GLY A 125 -16.24 -16.90 3.52
N ASP A 126 -17.08 -15.87 3.64
CA ASP A 126 -17.60 -15.38 4.92
C ASP A 126 -16.57 -14.98 6.00
N VAL A 127 -15.48 -14.27 5.65
CA VAL A 127 -14.46 -13.80 6.63
C VAL A 127 -14.59 -12.32 6.97
N PRO A 128 -15.64 -11.86 7.70
CA PRO A 128 -15.94 -10.44 7.86
C PRO A 128 -14.77 -9.60 8.38
N TRP A 129 -14.76 -8.32 8.05
CA TRP A 129 -13.83 -7.36 8.64
C TRP A 129 -13.95 -7.41 10.18
N GLY A 130 -12.81 -7.62 10.86
CA GLY A 130 -12.80 -7.90 12.31
C GLY A 130 -13.15 -9.35 12.68
N SER A 131 -13.26 -10.25 11.70
CA SER A 131 -13.41 -11.67 11.97
C SER A 131 -12.14 -12.20 12.61
N LYS A 132 -12.32 -12.90 13.73
CA LYS A 132 -11.28 -13.62 14.44
C LYS A 132 -10.80 -14.86 13.66
N MET A 133 -11.08 -14.94 12.36
CA MET A 133 -10.76 -16.10 11.56
C MET A 133 -9.25 -16.19 11.35
N PRO A 134 -8.63 -17.33 11.70
CA PRO A 134 -7.24 -17.56 11.38
C PRO A 134 -7.04 -17.58 9.85
N ILE A 135 -6.07 -16.83 9.39
CA ILE A 135 -5.57 -16.83 8.01
C ILE A 135 -4.10 -17.22 8.00
N LYS A 136 -3.61 -17.65 6.85
CA LYS A 136 -2.20 -17.91 6.58
C LYS A 136 -1.67 -16.86 5.62
N ILE A 137 -0.61 -16.19 6.01
CA ILE A 137 0.00 -15.06 5.31
C ILE A 137 1.35 -15.52 4.76
N TYR A 138 1.56 -15.23 3.49
CA TYR A 138 2.82 -15.40 2.77
C TYR A 138 3.30 -14.02 2.36
N GLY A 139 4.57 -13.74 2.62
CA GLY A 139 5.14 -12.44 2.31
C GLY A 139 6.58 -12.32 2.74
N GLN A 140 7.02 -11.07 2.79
CA GLN A 140 8.39 -10.69 3.00
C GLN A 140 8.45 -9.68 4.15
N MET A 141 9.05 -10.05 5.28
CA MET A 141 9.32 -9.11 6.36
C MET A 141 10.48 -8.22 5.94
N ILE A 142 10.24 -6.92 5.86
CA ILE A 142 11.23 -5.93 5.37
C ILE A 142 11.99 -5.24 6.50
N GLY A 143 11.46 -5.29 7.72
CA GLY A 143 12.08 -4.70 8.89
C GLY A 143 11.19 -4.72 10.12
N ILE A 144 11.65 -4.02 11.15
CA ILE A 144 10.91 -3.66 12.36
C ILE A 144 10.91 -2.14 12.41
N ASP A 145 9.74 -1.52 12.53
CA ASP A 145 9.62 -0.06 12.45
C ASP A 145 8.53 0.47 13.38
N ALA A 146 8.58 1.79 13.64
CA ALA A 146 7.61 2.56 14.39
C ALA A 146 6.39 2.92 13.51
N ASP A 147 5.78 1.92 12.87
CA ASP A 147 4.54 2.12 12.13
C ASP A 147 3.35 2.13 13.09
N HIS A 148 2.52 3.18 13.04
CA HIS A 148 1.36 3.40 13.91
C HIS A 148 1.51 2.95 15.39
N PRO A 149 2.66 3.21 16.06
CA PRO A 149 2.99 2.56 17.31
C PRO A 149 2.00 2.97 18.40
N ARG A 150 1.65 4.26 18.47
CA ARG A 150 0.78 4.82 19.52
C ARG A 150 -0.71 4.54 19.36
N THR A 151 -1.15 4.15 18.16
CA THR A 151 -2.57 4.00 17.85
C THR A 151 -2.98 2.54 17.72
N VAL A 152 -2.15 1.71 17.10
CA VAL A 152 -2.52 0.33 16.75
C VAL A 152 -1.69 -0.70 17.52
N PHE A 153 -0.43 -0.39 17.81
CA PHE A 153 0.53 -1.36 18.32
C PHE A 153 1.03 -1.08 19.74
N ASN A 154 0.22 -0.40 20.56
CA ASN A 154 0.48 -0.19 22.00
C ASN A 154 1.90 0.34 22.31
N ASN A 155 2.27 1.40 21.59
CA ASN A 155 3.58 2.06 21.60
C ASN A 155 4.77 1.18 21.18
N LYS A 156 4.55 0.02 20.54
CA LYS A 156 5.65 -0.84 20.06
C LYS A 156 5.97 -0.65 18.60
N CYS A 157 7.25 -0.73 18.28
CA CYS A 157 7.73 -1.02 16.94
C CYS A 157 7.45 -2.48 16.61
N VAL A 158 6.94 -2.74 15.41
CA VAL A 158 6.45 -4.06 14.99
C VAL A 158 7.07 -4.47 13.66
N PRO A 159 7.04 -5.77 13.31
CA PRO A 159 7.41 -6.23 11.99
C PRO A 159 6.56 -5.53 10.92
N ILE A 160 7.23 -5.12 9.85
CA ILE A 160 6.59 -4.63 8.63
C ILE A 160 6.70 -5.73 7.58
N VAL A 161 5.56 -6.17 7.04
CA VAL A 161 5.47 -7.28 6.10
C VAL A 161 4.84 -6.79 4.81
N ASP A 162 5.55 -7.00 3.69
CA ASP A 162 4.97 -6.91 2.37
C ASP A 162 4.29 -8.25 2.04
N ILE A 163 2.97 -8.23 1.85
CA ILE A 163 2.15 -9.43 1.76
C ILE A 163 1.89 -9.77 0.30
N ASP A 164 2.38 -10.95 -0.10
CA ASP A 164 2.19 -11.51 -1.43
C ASP A 164 0.83 -12.19 -1.57
N ARG A 165 0.44 -12.96 -0.54
CA ARG A 165 -0.77 -13.82 -0.58
C ARG A 165 -1.33 -14.09 0.80
N ILE A 166 -2.66 -14.21 0.85
CA ILE A 166 -3.42 -14.64 2.03
C ILE A 166 -4.27 -15.86 1.69
N GLU A 167 -4.25 -16.87 2.55
CA GLU A 167 -5.05 -18.08 2.47
C GLU A 167 -5.91 -18.24 3.72
N LYS A 168 -7.10 -18.79 3.54
CA LYS A 168 -7.96 -19.22 4.65
C LYS A 168 -7.40 -20.50 5.27
N LEU A 169 -7.49 -20.62 6.60
CA LEU A 169 -7.14 -21.84 7.35
C LEU A 169 -8.35 -22.73 7.60
#